data_AF-A0A1V1I4F5-F1
#
_entry.id   AF-A0A1V1I4F5-F1
#
_cell.length_a   1.000
_cell.length_b   1.000
_cell.length_c   1.000
_cell.angle_alpha   90.00
_cell.angle_beta   90.00
_cell.angle_gamma   90.00
#
_symmetry.space_group_name_H-M   'P 1'
#
loop_
_entity.id
_entity.type
_entity.pdbx_description
1 polymer ?
#
loop_
_entity_poly.entity_id
_entity_poly.type
_entity_poly.pdbx_seq_one_letter_code
_entity_poly.pdbx_strand_id
1 'polypeptide(L)'
;MAYVNFKEEKVKGKIQLDERKKNNKTLYQSILKHQDSLTGFYPNLKYSFKKIVDESIGRKGVLEEEDFQEIINEDFICTKFIDCTFKNVKFKDCRFIGCVFDGCKFDEGGVSFENCIFIKEDSEKLPSLNRKDNLGCSFYNCNIYARFLNSDISYAIFENTKFQNTNIELTNASNCIMINCELDKIGVVDSDFRGFKTFNTYMINFEFEDKFLSKFDEKTFFDKIEPRVKDKQEYEGIYTVYENIADKYNDNNLTNNFGEYYYLAKCIERKSLSLLPKIGSYIYWFTCGYGERPFYCIFSAFAIMLIFAFLYLLTGIEMESGTTIIYNFNNIGTWNISKFMKDFNEAINLSVGMFAGVGVNNGKPTELGYVVANFEMLTGVVLMGVGLGTLVRKAIR
;
A
#
# COMPACT_ATOMS: atom_id res chain seq x y z
N MET A 1 -7.76 -13.47 -11.42
CA MET A 1 -7.91 -12.68 -10.18
C MET A 1 -6.86 -11.58 -10.22
N ALA A 2 -7.29 -10.33 -10.30
CA ALA A 2 -6.36 -9.21 -10.41
C ALA A 2 -5.80 -8.89 -9.02
N TYR A 3 -4.52 -9.17 -8.82
CA TYR A 3 -3.75 -8.61 -7.72
C TYR A 3 -3.11 -7.31 -8.19
N VAL A 4 -2.82 -6.38 -7.27
CA VAL A 4 -2.12 -5.16 -7.64
C VAL A 4 -0.73 -5.52 -8.13
N ASN A 5 -0.46 -5.24 -9.40
CA ASN A 5 0.86 -5.46 -9.98
C ASN A 5 1.76 -4.26 -9.66
N PHE A 6 2.39 -4.28 -8.48
CA PHE A 6 3.26 -3.20 -8.02
C PHE A 6 4.36 -2.82 -9.04
N LYS A 7 4.90 -3.78 -9.80
CA LYS A 7 5.93 -3.47 -10.81
C LYS A 7 5.35 -2.64 -11.95
N GLU A 8 4.18 -3.02 -12.45
CA GLU A 8 3.48 -2.32 -13.52
C GLU A 8 2.98 -0.94 -13.06
N GLU A 9 2.41 -0.85 -11.85
CA GLU A 9 1.94 0.43 -11.29
C GLU A 9 3.08 1.42 -11.07
N LYS A 10 4.26 0.96 -10.62
CA LYS A 10 5.46 1.81 -10.56
C LYS A 10 5.86 2.35 -11.94
N VAL A 11 5.81 1.52 -12.98
CA VAL A 11 6.16 1.93 -14.36
C VAL A 11 5.15 2.95 -14.88
N LYS A 12 3.84 2.66 -14.78
CA LYS A 12 2.77 3.59 -15.17
C LYS A 12 2.84 4.91 -14.40
N GLY A 13 3.08 4.82 -13.10
CA GLY A 13 3.23 5.97 -12.21
C GLY A 13 4.38 6.88 -12.59
N LYS A 14 5.54 6.29 -12.93
CA LYS A 14 6.70 7.06 -13.41
C LYS A 14 6.40 7.80 -14.72
N ILE A 15 5.78 7.12 -15.68
CA ILE A 15 5.37 7.75 -16.95
C ILE A 15 4.40 8.90 -16.68
N GLN A 16 3.38 8.68 -15.86
CA GLN A 16 2.41 9.70 -15.48
C GLN A 16 3.08 10.92 -14.81
N LEU A 17 4.06 10.69 -13.93
CA LEU A 17 4.81 11.76 -13.27
C LEU A 17 5.63 12.57 -14.28
N ASP A 18 6.35 11.90 -15.19
CA ASP A 18 7.17 12.55 -16.21
C ASP A 18 6.31 13.39 -17.17
N GLU A 19 5.17 12.85 -17.61
CA GLU A 19 4.19 13.57 -18.41
C GLU A 19 3.64 14.79 -17.67
N ARG A 20 3.31 14.65 -16.38
CA ARG A 20 2.80 15.76 -15.56
C ARG A 20 3.85 16.85 -15.39
N LYS A 21 5.10 16.50 -15.09
CA LYS A 21 6.20 17.48 -15.00
C LYS A 21 6.39 18.23 -16.32
N LYS A 22 6.30 17.53 -17.46
CA LYS A 22 6.38 18.15 -18.80
C LYS A 22 5.20 19.09 -19.06
N ASN A 23 3.98 18.68 -18.72
CA ASN A 23 2.78 19.51 -18.83
C ASN A 23 2.90 20.77 -17.95
N ASN A 24 3.23 20.60 -16.67
CA ASN A 24 3.41 21.69 -15.73
C ASN A 24 4.46 22.69 -16.21
N LYS A 25 5.60 22.20 -16.70
CA LYS A 25 6.65 23.06 -17.29
C LYS A 25 6.14 23.86 -18.49
N THR A 26 5.36 23.24 -19.36
CA THR A 26 4.81 23.90 -20.57
C THR A 26 3.82 25.00 -20.19
N LEU A 27 2.89 24.69 -19.29
CA LEU A 27 1.88 25.63 -18.81
C LEU A 27 2.50 26.77 -18.01
N TYR A 28 3.44 26.46 -17.10
CA TYR A 28 4.21 27.47 -16.36
C TYR A 28 4.90 28.46 -17.31
N GLN A 29 5.53 27.97 -18.37
CA GLN A 29 6.16 28.83 -19.38
C GLN A 29 5.14 29.63 -20.21
N SER A 30 3.95 29.10 -20.47
CA SER A 30 2.86 29.83 -21.13
C SER A 30 2.39 31.01 -20.29
N ILE A 31 2.11 30.76 -19.00
CA ILE A 31 1.63 31.76 -18.05
C ILE A 31 2.64 32.88 -17.88
N LEU A 32 3.94 32.56 -17.74
CA LEU A 32 4.98 33.59 -17.63
C LEU A 32 5.10 34.50 -18.86
N LYS A 33 4.78 34.00 -20.06
CA LYS A 33 4.81 34.79 -21.31
C LYS A 33 3.57 35.64 -21.51
N HIS A 34 2.44 35.24 -20.94
CA HIS A 34 1.14 35.89 -21.14
C HIS A 34 0.53 36.30 -19.78
N GLN A 35 1.32 36.99 -18.95
CA GLN A 35 0.86 37.44 -17.63
C GLN A 35 -0.38 38.32 -17.72
N ASP A 36 -0.44 39.20 -18.72
CA ASP A 36 -1.55 40.13 -18.93
C ASP A 36 -2.86 39.44 -19.38
N SER A 37 -2.82 38.17 -19.79
CA SER A 37 -4.01 37.41 -20.23
C SER A 37 -4.61 36.52 -19.14
N LEU A 38 -4.09 36.55 -17.91
CA LEU A 38 -4.63 35.79 -16.78
C LEU A 38 -5.91 36.43 -16.25
N THR A 39 -7.04 36.11 -16.86
CA THR A 39 -8.36 36.53 -16.38
C THR A 39 -8.76 35.76 -15.13
N GLY A 40 -9.35 36.44 -14.14
CA GLY A 40 -9.87 35.80 -12.91
C GLY A 40 -8.85 35.63 -11.79
N PHE A 41 -7.62 36.12 -11.97
CA PHE A 41 -6.58 36.16 -10.94
C PHE A 41 -6.14 37.59 -10.65
N TYR A 42 -5.75 37.84 -9.40
CA TYR A 42 -5.21 39.08 -8.86
C TYR A 42 -3.81 38.80 -8.30
N PRO A 43 -2.78 38.73 -9.16
CA PRO A 43 -1.46 38.26 -8.77
C PRO A 43 -0.85 39.12 -7.65
N ASN A 44 -0.40 38.48 -6.59
CA ASN A 44 0.28 39.16 -5.49
C ASN A 44 1.53 39.91 -5.99
N LEU A 45 1.56 41.23 -5.79
CA LEU A 45 2.63 42.11 -6.29
C LEU A 45 4.02 41.76 -5.74
N LYS A 46 4.09 41.21 -4.52
CA LYS A 46 5.36 40.86 -3.89
C LYS A 46 5.92 39.58 -4.48
N TYR A 47 5.10 38.55 -4.67
CA TYR A 47 5.57 37.18 -4.92
C TYR A 47 5.32 36.67 -6.35
N SER A 48 4.19 37.01 -6.97
CA SER A 48 3.79 36.40 -8.25
C SER A 48 4.80 36.62 -9.37
N PHE A 49 4.99 35.56 -10.16
CA PHE A 49 5.93 35.47 -11.29
C PHE A 49 7.40 35.66 -10.92
N LYS A 50 7.75 35.61 -9.63
CA LYS A 50 9.12 35.81 -9.14
C LYS A 50 9.72 34.54 -8.58
N LYS A 51 11.05 34.60 -8.47
CA LYS A 51 11.84 33.67 -7.67
C LYS A 51 12.17 34.35 -6.35
N ILE A 52 11.75 33.73 -5.26
CA ILE A 52 11.97 34.14 -3.88
C ILE A 52 12.98 33.18 -3.28
N VAL A 53 14.05 33.70 -2.69
CA VAL A 53 15.18 32.90 -2.21
C VAL A 53 15.47 33.25 -0.77
N ASP A 54 15.60 32.23 0.08
CA ASP A 54 16.03 32.35 1.48
C ASP A 54 15.21 33.38 2.29
N GLU A 55 13.91 33.48 1.97
CA GLU A 55 13.02 34.39 2.69
C GLU A 55 12.32 33.66 3.84
N SER A 56 12.24 34.32 5.00
CA SER A 56 11.43 33.89 6.13
C SER A 56 10.06 34.56 6.06
N ILE A 57 9.00 33.76 5.90
CA ILE A 57 7.61 34.21 5.78
C ILE A 57 6.84 33.78 7.02
N GLY A 58 6.20 34.74 7.70
CA GLY A 58 5.45 34.50 8.92
C GLY A 58 6.10 35.11 10.17
N ARG A 59 5.73 34.60 11.34
CA ARG A 59 6.21 35.06 12.65
C ARG A 59 7.27 34.12 13.20
N LYS A 60 8.17 34.66 14.03
CA LYS A 60 9.19 33.88 14.76
C LYS A 60 8.65 33.42 16.11
N GLY A 61 9.10 32.25 16.55
CA GLY A 61 8.76 31.63 17.84
C GLY A 61 7.86 30.41 17.68
N VAL A 62 7.68 29.58 18.71
CA VAL A 62 6.66 28.51 18.65
C VAL A 62 5.36 29.10 19.15
N LEU A 63 4.42 29.35 18.24
CA LEU A 63 3.14 29.98 18.53
C LEU A 63 2.00 28.98 18.43
N GLU A 64 0.90 29.26 19.13
CA GLU A 64 -0.38 28.60 18.90
C GLU A 64 -0.99 29.11 17.59
N GLU A 65 -1.85 28.30 16.97
CA GLU A 65 -2.39 28.58 15.63
C GLU A 65 -3.22 29.89 15.54
N GLU A 66 -3.79 30.31 16.67
CA GLU A 66 -4.54 31.58 16.83
C GLU A 66 -3.65 32.81 16.66
N ASP A 67 -2.34 32.67 16.93
CA ASP A 67 -1.35 33.74 16.90
C ASP A 67 -0.57 33.79 15.58
N PHE A 68 -0.91 32.93 14.62
CA PHE A 68 -0.24 32.88 13.33
C PHE A 68 -0.43 34.18 12.55
N GLN A 69 0.56 34.54 11.73
CA GLN A 69 0.36 35.60 10.75
C GLN A 69 -0.65 35.14 9.70
N GLU A 70 -1.74 35.87 9.53
CA GLU A 70 -2.71 35.58 8.47
C GLU A 70 -2.32 36.26 7.15
N ILE A 71 -2.38 35.50 6.06
CA ILE A 71 -2.30 35.97 4.68
C ILE A 71 -3.60 35.51 4.00
N ILE A 72 -4.42 36.45 3.52
CA ILE A 72 -5.82 36.18 3.16
C ILE A 72 -6.09 36.67 1.75
N ASN A 73 -6.81 35.88 0.94
CA ASN A 73 -7.26 36.26 -0.40
C ASN A 73 -6.13 36.67 -1.36
N GLU A 74 -4.98 36.00 -1.27
CA GLU A 74 -3.81 36.29 -2.11
C GLU A 74 -3.61 35.22 -3.19
N ASP A 75 -3.27 35.68 -4.40
CA ASP A 75 -2.91 34.79 -5.51
C ASP A 75 -1.39 34.77 -5.71
N PHE A 76 -0.80 33.63 -5.43
CA PHE A 76 0.59 33.30 -5.72
C PHE A 76 0.65 32.57 -7.05
N ILE A 77 1.06 33.26 -8.11
CA ILE A 77 1.06 32.69 -9.46
C ILE A 77 2.48 32.46 -9.92
N CYS A 78 2.78 31.25 -10.38
CA CYS A 78 4.06 30.84 -10.94
C CYS A 78 5.28 31.26 -10.10
N THR A 79 5.11 31.32 -8.78
CA THR A 79 6.18 31.72 -7.85
C THR A 79 7.09 30.54 -7.60
N LYS A 80 8.41 30.80 -7.55
CA LYS A 80 9.40 29.82 -7.09
C LYS A 80 9.93 30.23 -5.74
N PHE A 81 9.58 29.49 -4.70
CA PHE A 81 10.18 29.61 -3.38
C PHE A 81 11.36 28.66 -3.30
N ILE A 82 12.56 29.18 -3.06
CA ILE A 82 13.79 28.40 -2.98
C ILE A 82 14.43 28.64 -1.62
N ASP A 83 14.60 27.57 -0.85
CA ASP A 83 15.15 27.58 0.50
C ASP A 83 14.41 28.54 1.45
N CYS A 84 13.16 28.87 1.14
CA CYS A 84 12.33 29.73 1.99
C CYS A 84 11.84 28.97 3.22
N THR A 85 11.62 29.71 4.32
CA THR A 85 11.05 29.15 5.54
C THR A 85 9.72 29.81 5.87
N PHE A 86 8.67 29.01 6.02
CA PHE A 86 7.34 29.41 6.42
C PHE A 86 7.13 29.04 7.90
N LYS A 87 6.77 30.03 8.73
CA LYS A 87 6.76 29.88 10.19
C LYS A 87 5.54 30.55 10.80
N ASN A 88 4.72 29.80 11.52
CA ASN A 88 3.52 30.33 12.19
C ASN A 88 2.70 31.22 11.26
N VAL A 89 2.40 30.72 10.07
CA VAL A 89 1.66 31.45 9.03
C VAL A 89 0.43 30.66 8.63
N LYS A 90 -0.67 31.38 8.49
CA LYS A 90 -1.97 30.88 8.09
C LYS A 90 -2.37 31.54 6.79
N PHE A 91 -2.43 30.75 5.73
CA PHE A 91 -2.98 31.17 4.44
C PHE A 91 -4.47 30.84 4.42
N LYS A 92 -5.32 31.86 4.21
CA LYS A 92 -6.78 31.71 4.10
C LYS A 92 -7.25 32.14 2.73
N ASP A 93 -8.07 31.31 2.09
CA ASP A 93 -8.71 31.63 0.81
C ASP A 93 -7.68 32.04 -0.27
N CYS A 94 -6.46 31.50 -0.19
CA CYS A 94 -5.35 31.84 -1.09
C CYS A 94 -5.25 30.85 -2.26
N ARG A 95 -4.73 31.32 -3.39
CA ARG A 95 -4.49 30.47 -4.58
C ARG A 95 -3.02 30.38 -4.90
N PHE A 96 -2.49 29.17 -4.95
CA PHE A 96 -1.13 28.85 -5.37
C PHE A 96 -1.18 28.19 -6.75
N ILE A 97 -0.92 28.94 -7.80
CA ILE A 97 -1.08 28.46 -9.18
C ILE A 97 0.29 28.19 -9.80
N GLY A 98 0.60 26.93 -10.06
CA GLY A 98 1.88 26.53 -10.66
C GLY A 98 3.09 26.98 -9.85
N CYS A 99 2.95 27.10 -8.54
CA CYS A 99 4.05 27.43 -7.65
C CYS A 99 4.99 26.24 -7.48
N VAL A 100 6.28 26.54 -7.29
CA VAL A 100 7.31 25.55 -6.98
C VAL A 100 7.95 25.92 -5.65
N PHE A 101 7.95 24.97 -4.73
CA PHE A 101 8.66 25.04 -3.46
C PHE A 101 9.84 24.09 -3.57
N ASP A 102 11.07 24.60 -3.44
CA ASP A 102 12.30 23.82 -3.52
C ASP A 102 13.14 24.09 -2.29
N GLY A 103 13.50 23.05 -1.54
CA GLY A 103 14.27 23.18 -0.29
C GLY A 103 13.52 23.91 0.83
N CYS A 104 12.21 24.11 0.70
CA CYS A 104 11.44 24.92 1.64
C CYS A 104 11.15 24.20 2.96
N LYS A 105 11.09 24.96 4.05
CA LYS A 105 10.78 24.46 5.39
C LYS A 105 9.50 25.10 5.92
N PHE A 106 8.63 24.28 6.47
CA PHE A 106 7.40 24.69 7.16
C PHE A 106 7.64 24.29 8.62
N ASP A 107 7.90 25.27 9.48
CA ASP A 107 8.60 25.05 10.76
C ASP A 107 7.97 25.85 11.91
N GLU A 108 8.56 25.74 13.10
CA GLU A 108 8.13 26.33 14.36
C GLU A 108 6.75 25.80 14.80
N GLY A 109 5.72 26.63 14.93
CA GLY A 109 4.35 26.16 15.19
C GLY A 109 3.70 25.48 13.97
N GLY A 110 4.33 25.55 12.80
CA GLY A 110 3.81 24.99 11.55
C GLY A 110 3.11 26.02 10.67
N VAL A 111 2.44 25.52 9.62
CA VAL A 111 1.78 26.33 8.60
C VAL A 111 0.37 25.82 8.35
N SER A 112 -0.62 26.71 8.34
CA SER A 112 -2.00 26.35 8.05
C SER A 112 -2.42 26.88 6.69
N PHE A 113 -3.03 26.00 5.89
CA PHE A 113 -3.68 26.31 4.62
C PHE A 113 -5.17 26.04 4.78
N GLU A 114 -5.98 27.10 4.81
CA GLU A 114 -7.43 27.02 4.96
C GLU A 114 -8.08 27.52 3.67
N ASN A 115 -8.96 26.71 3.08
CA ASN A 115 -9.67 27.04 1.83
C ASN A 115 -8.73 27.40 0.67
N CYS A 116 -7.52 26.84 0.65
CA CYS A 116 -6.51 27.20 -0.33
C CYS A 116 -6.59 26.31 -1.58
N ILE A 117 -6.27 26.87 -2.75
CA ILE A 117 -6.30 26.15 -4.03
C ILE A 117 -4.89 26.08 -4.62
N PHE A 118 -4.37 24.87 -4.87
CA PHE A 118 -3.02 24.64 -5.40
C PHE A 118 -3.00 24.17 -6.86
N ILE A 119 -4.16 24.21 -7.53
CA ILE A 119 -4.34 23.76 -8.90
C ILE A 119 -5.03 24.84 -9.75
N LYS A 120 -4.59 24.99 -11.00
CA LYS A 120 -5.37 25.68 -12.03
C LYS A 120 -6.17 24.65 -12.83
N GLU A 121 -7.49 24.70 -12.69
CA GLU A 121 -8.42 23.84 -13.41
C GLU A 121 -8.93 24.45 -14.73
N ASP A 122 -8.83 25.77 -14.92
CA ASP A 122 -9.30 26.42 -16.14
C ASP A 122 -8.38 26.13 -17.34
N SER A 123 -8.94 26.09 -18.55
CA SER A 123 -8.22 25.92 -19.82
C SER A 123 -8.08 27.24 -20.56
N GLU A 124 -6.87 27.56 -21.02
CA GLU A 124 -6.63 28.73 -21.88
C GLU A 124 -7.16 28.57 -23.32
N LYS A 125 -7.61 27.36 -23.71
CA LYS A 125 -8.09 27.07 -25.08
C LYS A 125 -9.62 27.09 -25.15
N LEU A 126 -10.19 28.04 -25.88
CA LEU A 126 -11.62 28.01 -26.25
C LEU A 126 -11.86 27.11 -27.48
N PRO A 127 -12.95 26.31 -27.52
CA PRO A 127 -13.91 26.01 -26.45
C PRO A 127 -13.49 24.76 -25.67
N SER A 128 -13.61 24.79 -24.34
CA SER A 128 -13.07 23.75 -23.46
C SER A 128 -13.98 23.49 -22.27
N LEU A 129 -15.15 22.91 -22.52
CA LEU A 129 -16.03 22.44 -21.44
C LEU A 129 -15.45 21.19 -20.72
N ASN A 130 -14.57 20.44 -21.39
CA ASN A 130 -14.05 19.15 -20.90
C ASN A 130 -12.51 19.07 -20.87
N ARG A 131 -11.77 20.16 -21.10
CA ARG A 131 -10.31 20.17 -20.92
C ARG A 131 -9.97 21.06 -19.74
N LYS A 132 -9.18 20.51 -18.83
CA LYS A 132 -8.57 21.24 -17.72
C LYS A 132 -7.07 21.20 -17.91
N ASP A 133 -6.39 22.32 -17.69
CA ASP A 133 -4.93 22.40 -17.82
C ASP A 133 -4.23 21.56 -16.71
N ASN A 134 -4.88 21.41 -15.56
CA ASN A 134 -4.43 20.63 -14.38
C ASN A 134 -3.01 20.99 -13.95
N LEU A 135 -2.71 22.30 -13.87
CA LEU A 135 -1.42 22.79 -13.39
C LEU A 135 -1.42 22.80 -11.86
N GLY A 136 -0.93 21.72 -11.26
CA GLY A 136 -0.72 21.61 -9.82
C GLY A 136 0.63 22.20 -9.36
N CYS A 137 0.72 22.55 -8.08
CA CYS A 137 1.98 22.94 -7.44
C CYS A 137 2.97 21.79 -7.33
N SER A 138 4.25 22.12 -7.12
CA SER A 138 5.32 21.14 -6.93
C SER A 138 6.19 21.47 -5.74
N PHE A 139 6.50 20.46 -4.93
CA PHE A 139 7.30 20.54 -3.72
C PHE A 139 8.47 19.58 -3.86
N TYR A 140 9.68 20.13 -3.81
CA TYR A 140 10.93 19.40 -3.98
C TYR A 140 11.80 19.60 -2.74
N ASN A 141 12.31 18.51 -2.17
CA ASN A 141 13.28 18.57 -1.07
C ASN A 141 12.78 19.37 0.14
N CYS A 142 11.46 19.39 0.38
CA CYS A 142 10.85 20.19 1.44
C CYS A 142 10.78 19.43 2.78
N ASN A 143 10.67 20.17 3.88
CA ASN A 143 10.23 19.66 5.17
C ASN A 143 8.90 20.32 5.56
N ILE A 144 7.83 19.55 5.61
CA ILE A 144 6.46 20.02 5.77
C ILE A 144 5.93 19.65 7.14
N TYR A 145 5.69 20.65 7.97
CA TYR A 145 4.79 20.60 9.12
C TYR A 145 3.62 21.56 8.83
N ALA A 146 2.50 20.99 8.37
CA ALA A 146 1.38 21.79 7.90
C ALA A 146 0.00 21.18 8.20
N ARG A 147 -1.02 22.03 8.17
CA ARG A 147 -2.43 21.63 8.12
C ARG A 147 -3.03 22.10 6.80
N PHE A 148 -3.62 21.19 6.05
CA PHE A 148 -4.45 21.49 4.89
C PHE A 148 -5.90 21.27 5.27
N LEU A 149 -6.67 22.35 5.39
CA LEU A 149 -8.09 22.31 5.72
C LEU A 149 -8.90 22.85 4.55
N ASN A 150 -9.89 22.08 4.12
CA ASN A 150 -10.81 22.44 3.05
C ASN A 150 -10.09 22.96 1.80
N SER A 151 -8.91 22.41 1.51
CA SER A 151 -8.03 22.89 0.46
C SER A 151 -8.09 21.96 -0.76
N ASP A 152 -7.61 22.43 -1.90
CA ASP A 152 -7.40 21.62 -3.09
C ASP A 152 -5.91 21.52 -3.40
N ILE A 153 -5.31 20.37 -3.06
CA ILE A 153 -3.93 20.03 -3.40
C ILE A 153 -3.86 19.06 -4.58
N SER A 154 -4.96 18.86 -5.31
CA SER A 154 -5.03 17.86 -6.38
C SER A 154 -3.97 18.10 -7.44
N TYR A 155 -3.52 17.00 -8.05
CA TYR A 155 -2.41 16.99 -9.03
C TYR A 155 -1.06 17.51 -8.51
N ALA A 156 -0.93 17.89 -7.23
CA ALA A 156 0.35 18.29 -6.67
C ALA A 156 1.40 17.17 -6.77
N ILE A 157 2.65 17.58 -6.91
CA ILE A 157 3.81 16.70 -6.93
C ILE A 157 4.62 16.97 -5.68
N PHE A 158 4.86 15.93 -4.88
CA PHE A 158 5.82 15.97 -3.78
C PHE A 158 6.95 14.99 -4.09
N GLU A 159 8.18 15.49 -4.11
CA GLU A 159 9.35 14.68 -4.42
C GLU A 159 10.47 14.95 -3.43
N ASN A 160 11.06 13.89 -2.90
CA ASN A 160 12.10 13.94 -1.87
C ASN A 160 11.68 14.80 -0.66
N THR A 161 10.40 14.77 -0.29
CA THR A 161 9.82 15.65 0.72
C THR A 161 9.49 14.88 1.99
N LYS A 162 9.77 15.49 3.14
CA LYS A 162 9.41 14.96 4.45
C LYS A 162 8.15 15.67 4.96
N PHE A 163 7.17 14.91 5.44
CA PHE A 163 6.01 15.40 6.16
C PHE A 163 6.08 14.92 7.60
N GLN A 164 5.87 15.83 8.55
CA GLN A 164 5.80 15.51 9.97
C GLN A 164 4.61 16.21 10.61
N ASN A 165 3.84 15.49 11.44
CA ASN A 165 2.70 16.05 12.19
C ASN A 165 1.74 16.84 11.28
N THR A 166 1.43 16.29 10.11
CA THR A 166 0.65 17.00 9.07
C THR A 166 -0.77 16.49 9.05
N ASN A 167 -1.74 17.40 9.01
CA ASN A 167 -3.16 17.07 8.90
C ASN A 167 -3.72 17.44 7.52
N ILE A 168 -4.50 16.53 6.94
CA ILE A 168 -5.20 16.71 5.66
C ILE A 168 -6.69 16.51 5.95
N GLU A 169 -7.42 17.62 6.08
CA GLU A 169 -8.82 17.63 6.51
C GLU A 169 -9.70 18.27 5.44
N LEU A 170 -10.80 17.61 5.09
CA LEU A 170 -11.78 18.07 4.09
C LEU A 170 -11.13 18.48 2.76
N THR A 171 -9.98 17.87 2.44
CA THR A 171 -9.09 18.37 1.39
C THR A 171 -9.15 17.47 0.16
N ASN A 172 -9.15 18.08 -1.02
CA ASN A 172 -9.01 17.35 -2.29
C ASN A 172 -7.52 17.07 -2.55
N ALA A 173 -7.09 15.84 -2.30
CA ALA A 173 -5.76 15.33 -2.62
C ALA A 173 -5.77 14.42 -3.86
N SER A 174 -6.83 14.46 -4.67
CA SER A 174 -6.99 13.57 -5.81
C SER A 174 -5.83 13.73 -6.80
N ASN A 175 -5.39 12.62 -7.36
CA ASN A 175 -4.31 12.56 -8.32
C ASN A 175 -2.95 13.13 -7.82
N CYS A 176 -2.75 13.42 -6.54
CA CYS A 176 -1.42 13.80 -6.04
C CYS A 176 -0.42 12.65 -6.26
N ILE A 177 0.83 13.00 -6.53
CA ILE A 177 1.91 12.02 -6.62
C ILE A 177 2.97 12.39 -5.59
N MET A 178 3.24 11.47 -4.66
CA MET A 178 4.36 11.52 -3.72
C MET A 178 5.42 10.51 -4.13
N ILE A 179 6.67 10.94 -4.29
CA ILE A 179 7.78 10.07 -4.66
C ILE A 179 9.00 10.32 -3.80
N ASN A 180 9.62 9.25 -3.31
CA ASN A 180 10.78 9.32 -2.40
C ASN A 180 10.51 10.17 -1.16
N CYS A 181 9.27 10.14 -0.66
CA CYS A 181 8.87 10.95 0.48
C CYS A 181 8.98 10.18 1.81
N GLU A 182 8.90 10.92 2.90
CA GLU A 182 8.75 10.39 4.26
C GLU A 182 7.50 10.98 4.90
N LEU A 183 6.61 10.12 5.39
CA LEU A 183 5.40 10.51 6.08
C LEU A 183 5.44 9.97 7.50
N ASP A 184 5.41 10.88 8.48
CA ASP A 184 5.35 10.53 9.90
C ASP A 184 4.28 11.37 10.61
N LYS A 185 3.35 10.71 11.28
CA LYS A 185 2.21 11.33 11.97
C LYS A 185 1.37 12.17 11.01
N ILE A 186 0.72 11.48 10.08
CA ILE A 186 -0.20 12.09 9.13
C ILE A 186 -1.62 11.71 9.52
N GLY A 187 -2.44 12.72 9.81
CA GLY A 187 -3.88 12.56 10.01
C GLY A 187 -4.64 12.93 8.74
N VAL A 188 -5.56 12.07 8.31
CA VAL A 188 -6.46 12.34 7.19
C VAL A 188 -7.91 12.29 7.66
N VAL A 189 -8.69 13.31 7.31
CA VAL A 189 -10.11 13.42 7.68
C VAL A 189 -10.93 13.81 6.46
N ASP A 190 -11.92 13.00 6.12
CA ASP A 190 -12.99 13.29 5.15
C ASP A 190 -12.49 13.89 3.83
N SER A 191 -11.41 13.34 3.29
CA SER A 191 -10.65 13.91 2.17
C SER A 191 -10.73 13.07 0.90
N ASP A 192 -10.51 13.69 -0.27
CA ASP A 192 -10.56 12.98 -1.56
C ASP A 192 -9.15 12.53 -1.98
N PHE A 193 -8.91 11.23 -1.99
CA PHE A 193 -7.64 10.60 -2.35
C PHE A 193 -7.74 9.80 -3.66
N ARG A 194 -8.80 10.00 -4.46
CA ARG A 194 -8.96 9.27 -5.74
C ARG A 194 -7.78 9.53 -6.67
N GLY A 195 -7.18 8.48 -7.20
CA GLY A 195 -5.98 8.54 -8.03
C GLY A 195 -4.70 9.00 -7.31
N PHE A 196 -4.72 9.16 -5.98
CA PHE A 196 -3.54 9.49 -5.18
C PHE A 196 -2.50 8.39 -5.28
N LYS A 197 -1.22 8.74 -5.44
CA LYS A 197 -0.14 7.75 -5.57
C LYS A 197 1.06 8.05 -4.70
N THR A 198 1.57 7.02 -4.03
CA THR A 198 2.90 7.06 -3.40
C THR A 198 3.85 6.10 -4.11
N PHE A 199 5.11 6.50 -4.26
CA PHE A 199 6.19 5.69 -4.82
C PHE A 199 7.43 5.81 -3.95
N ASN A 200 8.06 4.68 -3.61
CA ASN A 200 9.27 4.65 -2.78
C ASN A 200 9.14 5.57 -1.53
N THR A 201 7.99 5.52 -0.87
CA THR A 201 7.65 6.43 0.24
C THR A 201 7.64 5.65 1.54
N TYR A 202 8.38 6.15 2.52
CA TYR A 202 8.36 5.59 3.87
C TYR A 202 7.23 6.21 4.68
N MET A 203 6.46 5.40 5.40
CA MET A 203 5.26 5.84 6.11
C MET A 203 5.16 5.15 7.46
N ILE A 204 4.95 5.93 8.52
CA ILE A 204 4.60 5.49 9.88
C ILE A 204 3.56 6.45 10.47
N ASN A 205 2.69 5.95 11.36
CA ASN A 205 1.64 6.76 12.00
C ASN A 205 0.79 7.53 10.98
N PHE A 206 0.30 6.84 9.94
CA PHE A 206 -0.58 7.39 8.91
C PHE A 206 -2.00 6.88 9.17
N GLU A 207 -2.91 7.78 9.53
CA GLU A 207 -4.21 7.44 10.12
C GLU A 207 -5.36 8.18 9.43
N PHE A 208 -6.53 7.54 9.42
CA PHE A 208 -7.78 8.13 8.94
C PHE A 208 -8.74 8.31 10.11
N GLU A 209 -9.15 9.54 10.39
CA GLU A 209 -10.09 9.90 11.45
C GLU A 209 -11.42 10.42 10.86
N ASP A 210 -11.94 9.69 9.88
CA ASP A 210 -13.14 10.10 9.14
C ASP A 210 -14.40 10.13 10.02
N LYS A 211 -15.19 11.20 9.88
CA LYS A 211 -16.59 11.23 10.36
C LYS A 211 -17.56 10.81 9.26
N PHE A 212 -17.17 11.02 8.01
CA PHE A 212 -17.85 10.60 6.81
C PHE A 212 -17.02 9.52 6.10
N LEU A 213 -16.31 9.88 5.03
CA LEU A 213 -15.54 8.93 4.24
C LEU A 213 -14.47 9.66 3.43
N SER A 214 -13.21 9.32 3.69
CA SER A 214 -12.12 9.62 2.76
C SER A 214 -12.22 8.71 1.53
N LYS A 215 -12.20 9.32 0.34
CA LYS A 215 -12.56 8.66 -0.93
C LYS A 215 -11.35 8.06 -1.63
N PHE A 216 -11.39 6.76 -1.89
CA PHE A 216 -10.42 6.04 -2.72
C PHE A 216 -11.08 5.57 -4.02
N ASP A 217 -10.27 5.31 -5.04
CA ASP A 217 -10.66 4.62 -6.28
C ASP A 217 -9.63 3.55 -6.67
N GLU A 218 -9.91 2.81 -7.74
CA GLU A 218 -8.99 1.77 -8.26
C GLU A 218 -7.62 2.32 -8.71
N LYS A 219 -7.52 3.63 -8.98
CA LYS A 219 -6.28 4.29 -9.40
C LYS A 219 -5.44 4.78 -8.23
N THR A 220 -6.02 4.80 -7.04
CA THR A 220 -5.33 5.12 -5.79
C THR A 220 -4.31 4.01 -5.53
N PHE A 221 -3.06 4.38 -5.23
CA PHE A 221 -1.96 3.43 -5.14
C PHE A 221 -0.95 3.82 -4.06
N PHE A 222 -0.63 2.89 -3.17
CA PHE A 222 0.44 3.03 -2.19
C PHE A 222 1.50 1.98 -2.50
N ASP A 223 2.72 2.42 -2.77
CA ASP A 223 3.82 1.49 -3.00
C ASP A 223 4.21 0.72 -1.73
N LYS A 224 5.01 -0.33 -1.89
CA LYS A 224 5.56 -1.09 -0.76
C LYS A 224 6.44 -0.20 0.11
N ILE A 225 6.21 -0.26 1.42
CA ILE A 225 6.97 0.42 2.45
C ILE A 225 8.11 -0.51 2.84
N GLU A 226 9.34 -0.14 2.48
CA GLU A 226 10.54 -0.90 2.84
C GLU A 226 11.00 -0.49 4.25
N PRO A 227 11.02 -1.43 5.22
CA PRO A 227 11.50 -1.16 6.59
C PRO A 227 12.99 -0.82 6.59
N ARG A 228 13.38 0.21 7.34
CA ARG A 228 14.73 0.76 7.41
C ARG A 228 15.51 0.16 8.58
N VAL A 229 14.95 0.22 9.79
CA VAL A 229 15.60 -0.20 11.05
C VAL A 229 15.43 -1.69 11.33
N LYS A 230 14.27 -2.25 10.96
CA LYS A 230 13.87 -3.66 11.10
C LYS A 230 13.73 -4.13 12.56
N ASP A 231 13.30 -3.23 13.43
CA ASP A 231 12.91 -3.56 14.80
C ASP A 231 11.39 -3.76 14.94
N LYS A 232 10.97 -4.17 16.14
CA LYS A 232 9.57 -4.46 16.43
C LYS A 232 8.67 -3.22 16.29
N GLN A 233 9.14 -2.04 16.71
CA GLN A 233 8.35 -0.80 16.70
C GLN A 233 8.13 -0.31 15.27
N GLU A 234 9.16 -0.38 14.42
CA GLU A 234 9.04 -0.04 13.01
C GLU A 234 8.07 -0.98 12.29
N TYR A 235 8.15 -2.29 12.55
CA TYR A 235 7.19 -3.24 11.98
C TYR A 235 5.77 -2.96 12.46
N GLU A 236 5.59 -2.60 13.73
CA GLU A 236 4.30 -2.17 14.28
C GLU A 236 3.75 -0.96 13.54
N GLY A 237 4.53 0.11 13.43
CA GLY A 237 4.13 1.31 12.70
C GLY A 237 3.76 1.02 11.24
N ILE A 238 4.57 0.23 10.52
CA ILE A 238 4.30 -0.06 9.10
C ILE A 238 3.07 -0.95 8.91
N TYR A 239 2.86 -2.00 9.73
CA TYR A 239 1.67 -2.82 9.54
C TYR A 239 0.40 -2.05 9.86
N THR A 240 0.40 -1.17 10.87
CA THR A 240 -0.76 -0.31 11.18
C THR A 240 -1.08 0.61 10.02
N VAL A 241 -0.07 1.18 9.35
CA VAL A 241 -0.29 1.95 8.11
C VAL A 241 -0.99 1.11 7.04
N TYR A 242 -0.54 -0.14 6.84
CA TYR A 242 -1.19 -1.02 5.87
C TYR A 242 -2.61 -1.42 6.25
N GLU A 243 -2.90 -1.65 7.54
CA GLU A 243 -4.25 -1.92 8.02
C GLU A 243 -5.16 -0.71 7.75
N ASN A 244 -4.73 0.50 8.12
CA ASN A 244 -5.47 1.73 7.88
C ASN A 244 -5.76 1.95 6.39
N ILE A 245 -4.78 1.70 5.50
CA ILE A 245 -4.98 1.77 4.04
C ILE A 245 -5.94 0.70 3.55
N ALA A 246 -5.79 -0.55 4.01
CA ALA A 246 -6.65 -1.66 3.61
C ALA A 246 -8.10 -1.37 3.98
N ASP A 247 -8.35 -1.00 5.24
CA ASP A 247 -9.67 -0.67 5.75
C ASP A 247 -10.29 0.47 4.94
N LYS A 248 -9.51 1.48 4.56
CA LYS A 248 -10.02 2.55 3.70
C LYS A 248 -10.43 2.10 2.30
N TYR A 249 -9.71 1.14 1.70
CA TYR A 249 -10.17 0.51 0.46
C TYR A 249 -11.47 -0.27 0.69
N ASN A 250 -11.62 -0.95 1.83
CA ASN A 250 -12.84 -1.69 2.15
C ASN A 250 -14.05 -0.76 2.34
N ASP A 251 -13.88 0.37 3.04
CA ASP A 251 -14.91 1.40 3.20
C ASP A 251 -15.40 1.94 1.85
N ASN A 252 -14.51 2.01 0.86
CA ASN A 252 -14.80 2.43 -0.52
C ASN A 252 -15.28 1.27 -1.42
N ASN A 253 -15.53 0.07 -0.88
CA ASN A 253 -15.93 -1.14 -1.61
C ASN A 253 -14.91 -1.63 -2.67
N LEU A 254 -13.62 -1.34 -2.46
CA LEU A 254 -12.51 -1.72 -3.34
C LEU A 254 -11.84 -3.00 -2.82
N THR A 255 -12.57 -4.10 -2.89
CA THR A 255 -12.23 -5.39 -2.30
C THR A 255 -10.90 -6.00 -2.76
N ASN A 256 -10.57 -5.85 -4.05
CA ASN A 256 -9.31 -6.37 -4.60
C ASN A 256 -8.10 -5.64 -4.03
N ASN A 257 -8.19 -4.32 -3.89
CA ASN A 257 -7.15 -3.50 -3.29
C ASN A 257 -7.04 -3.79 -1.79
N PHE A 258 -8.18 -3.83 -1.08
CA PHE A 258 -8.24 -4.24 0.33
C PHE A 258 -7.44 -5.53 0.57
N GLY A 259 -7.71 -6.59 -0.19
CA GLY A 259 -7.07 -7.90 0.01
C GLY A 259 -5.56 -7.87 -0.19
N GLU A 260 -5.06 -7.04 -1.11
CA GLU A 260 -3.62 -6.87 -1.32
C GLU A 260 -2.95 -6.16 -0.14
N TYR A 261 -3.48 -5.03 0.31
CA TYR A 261 -2.90 -4.28 1.42
C TYR A 261 -3.07 -5.00 2.77
N TYR A 262 -4.18 -5.71 2.97
CA TYR A 262 -4.36 -6.58 4.12
C TYR A 262 -3.32 -7.71 4.15
N TYR A 263 -3.04 -8.34 3.00
CA TYR A 263 -1.99 -9.35 2.91
C TYR A 263 -0.60 -8.78 3.24
N LEU A 264 -0.30 -7.55 2.79
CA LEU A 264 0.94 -6.86 3.13
C LEU A 264 1.02 -6.55 4.63
N ALA A 265 -0.06 -6.05 5.24
CA ALA A 265 -0.17 -5.82 6.68
C ALA A 265 0.19 -7.09 7.46
N LYS A 266 -0.47 -8.22 7.18
CA LYS A 266 -0.22 -9.49 7.88
C LYS A 266 1.20 -10.03 7.68
N CYS A 267 1.80 -9.80 6.51
CA CYS A 267 3.20 -10.16 6.27
C CYS A 267 4.18 -9.33 7.12
N ILE A 268 3.89 -8.05 7.36
CA ILE A 268 4.71 -7.17 8.21
C ILE A 268 4.44 -7.43 9.69
N GLU A 269 3.16 -7.54 10.10
CA GLU A 269 2.74 -7.87 11.47
C GLU A 269 3.45 -9.14 11.95
N ARG A 270 3.51 -10.19 11.12
CA ARG A 270 4.22 -11.43 11.48
C ARG A 270 5.67 -11.19 11.93
N LYS A 271 6.35 -10.16 11.43
CA LYS A 271 7.73 -9.83 11.82
C LYS A 271 7.82 -9.22 13.23
N SER A 272 6.80 -8.48 13.67
CA SER A 272 6.72 -7.90 15.03
C SER A 272 6.29 -8.92 16.11
N LEU A 273 5.66 -10.02 15.71
CA LEU A 273 5.17 -11.05 16.64
C LEU A 273 6.29 -11.75 17.44
N SER A 274 5.95 -12.12 18.68
CA SER A 274 6.74 -13.04 19.50
C SER A 274 6.67 -14.48 18.96
N LEU A 275 7.47 -15.40 19.51
CA LEU A 275 7.72 -16.73 18.92
C LEU A 275 6.45 -17.56 18.67
N LEU A 276 5.59 -17.75 19.67
CA LEU A 276 4.41 -18.61 19.55
C LEU A 276 3.35 -18.04 18.57
N PRO A 277 2.93 -16.77 18.67
CA PRO A 277 2.03 -16.17 17.68
C PRO A 277 2.62 -16.16 16.26
N LYS A 278 3.93 -15.98 16.13
CA LYS A 278 4.63 -16.01 14.83
C LYS A 278 4.51 -17.38 14.16
N ILE A 279 4.59 -18.49 14.90
CA ILE A 279 4.37 -19.84 14.37
C ILE A 279 2.94 -19.98 13.82
N GLY A 280 1.94 -19.56 14.61
CA GLY A 280 0.54 -19.58 14.15
C GLY A 280 0.32 -18.75 12.89
N SER A 281 0.94 -17.57 12.82
CA SER A 281 0.90 -16.70 11.64
C SER A 281 1.58 -17.32 10.41
N TYR A 282 2.68 -18.06 10.58
CA TYR A 282 3.29 -18.84 9.50
C TYR A 282 2.39 -19.97 9.00
N ILE A 283 1.71 -20.68 9.91
CA ILE A 283 0.74 -21.72 9.53
C ILE A 283 -0.40 -21.10 8.72
N TYR A 284 -0.99 -20.01 9.20
CA TYR A 284 -2.08 -19.32 8.50
C TYR A 284 -1.66 -18.77 7.12
N TRP A 285 -0.44 -18.24 7.03
CA TRP A 285 0.14 -17.84 5.75
C TRP A 285 0.35 -19.03 4.80
N PHE A 286 0.93 -20.13 5.29
CA PHE A 286 1.23 -21.29 4.48
C PHE A 286 -0.03 -21.98 3.95
N THR A 287 -1.08 -22.10 4.77
CA THR A 287 -2.30 -22.83 4.40
C THR A 287 -3.20 -22.06 3.45
N CYS A 288 -3.35 -20.74 3.59
CA CYS A 288 -4.27 -19.98 2.74
C CYS A 288 -3.83 -18.54 2.43
N GLY A 289 -2.57 -18.19 2.70
CA GLY A 289 -2.03 -16.86 2.43
C GLY A 289 -2.82 -15.77 3.13
N TYR A 290 -3.12 -15.97 4.41
CA TYR A 290 -3.97 -15.08 5.22
C TYR A 290 -5.42 -14.95 4.70
N GLY A 291 -5.90 -15.95 3.96
CA GLY A 291 -7.23 -15.95 3.37
C GLY A 291 -7.36 -15.04 2.13
N GLU A 292 -6.26 -14.49 1.61
CA GLU A 292 -6.25 -13.61 0.44
C GLU A 292 -5.62 -14.25 -0.81
N ARG A 293 -4.94 -15.40 -0.64
CA ARG A 293 -4.23 -16.09 -1.73
C ARG A 293 -4.68 -17.56 -1.85
N PRO A 294 -5.75 -17.86 -2.62
CA PRO A 294 -6.31 -19.22 -2.71
C PRO A 294 -5.31 -20.29 -3.19
N PHE A 295 -4.33 -19.93 -4.02
CA PHE A 295 -3.31 -20.87 -4.50
C PHE A 295 -2.45 -21.47 -3.37
N TYR A 296 -2.33 -20.79 -2.22
CA TYR A 296 -1.62 -21.35 -1.06
C TYR A 296 -2.32 -22.60 -0.52
N CYS A 297 -3.64 -22.70 -0.63
CA CYS A 297 -4.38 -23.91 -0.25
C CYS A 297 -4.00 -25.11 -1.13
N ILE A 298 -3.82 -24.89 -2.43
CA ILE A 298 -3.43 -25.95 -3.37
C ILE A 298 -2.00 -26.41 -3.08
N PHE A 299 -1.07 -25.47 -2.92
CA PHE A 299 0.33 -25.81 -2.65
C PHE A 299 0.52 -26.46 -1.27
N SER A 300 -0.18 -25.98 -0.24
CA SER A 300 -0.14 -26.59 1.09
C SER A 300 -0.76 -27.98 1.10
N ALA A 301 -1.87 -28.21 0.39
CA ALA A 301 -2.46 -29.53 0.23
C ALA A 301 -1.45 -30.51 -0.39
N PHE A 302 -0.81 -30.11 -1.49
CA PHE A 302 0.20 -30.93 -2.15
C PHE A 302 1.41 -31.22 -1.24
N ALA A 303 1.91 -30.22 -0.53
CA ALA A 303 3.02 -30.40 0.40
C ALA A 303 2.66 -31.34 1.56
N ILE A 304 1.45 -31.25 2.11
CA ILE A 304 0.97 -32.13 3.17
C ILE A 304 0.88 -33.56 2.65
N MET A 305 0.28 -33.80 1.47
CA MET A 305 0.21 -35.13 0.87
C MET A 305 1.60 -35.75 0.67
N LEU A 306 2.59 -34.97 0.21
CA LEU A 306 3.96 -35.47 0.10
C LEU A 306 4.55 -35.87 1.46
N ILE A 307 4.34 -35.08 2.51
CA ILE A 307 4.81 -35.42 3.87
C ILE A 307 4.19 -36.73 4.34
N PHE A 308 2.88 -36.90 4.16
CA PHE A 308 2.17 -38.12 4.55
C PHE A 308 2.59 -39.34 3.71
N ALA A 309 2.85 -39.17 2.42
CA ALA A 309 3.44 -40.23 1.58
C ALA A 309 4.76 -40.76 2.17
N PHE A 310 5.65 -39.88 2.64
CA PHE A 310 6.86 -40.32 3.34
C PHE A 310 6.56 -41.02 4.66
N LEU A 311 5.59 -40.52 5.43
CA LEU A 311 5.17 -41.17 6.69
C LEU A 311 4.62 -42.58 6.45
N TYR A 312 3.86 -42.81 5.38
CA TYR A 312 3.39 -44.14 5.02
C TYR A 312 4.50 -45.09 4.63
N LEU A 313 5.57 -44.61 3.98
CA LEU A 313 6.73 -45.46 3.75
C LEU A 313 7.41 -45.89 5.07
N LEU A 314 7.34 -45.06 6.12
CA LEU A 314 7.89 -45.40 7.43
C LEU A 314 6.97 -46.31 8.26
N THR A 315 5.66 -46.10 8.23
CA THR A 315 4.68 -46.86 9.02
C THR A 315 4.18 -48.13 8.34
N GLY A 316 4.21 -48.15 7.01
CA GLY A 316 3.94 -49.30 6.16
C GLY A 316 2.62 -49.21 5.39
N ILE A 317 2.61 -49.82 4.21
CA ILE A 317 1.46 -49.96 3.30
C ILE A 317 1.27 -51.44 2.99
N GLU A 318 0.07 -51.97 3.22
CA GLU A 318 -0.33 -53.32 2.82
C GLU A 318 -0.94 -53.29 1.41
N MET A 319 -0.28 -53.93 0.45
CA MET A 319 -0.79 -54.08 -0.90
C MET A 319 -1.79 -55.23 -0.98
N GLU A 320 -2.74 -55.17 -1.92
CA GLU A 320 -3.70 -56.28 -2.16
C GLU A 320 -3.01 -57.61 -2.51
N SER A 321 -1.82 -57.56 -3.10
CA SER A 321 -0.97 -58.72 -3.38
C SER A 321 -0.41 -59.43 -2.14
N GLY A 322 -0.72 -58.94 -0.93
CA GLY A 322 -0.23 -59.48 0.34
C GLY A 322 1.19 -59.04 0.71
N THR A 323 1.81 -58.17 -0.08
CA THR A 323 3.14 -57.60 0.17
C THR A 323 3.04 -56.30 0.95
N THR A 324 3.88 -56.12 1.96
CA THR A 324 3.97 -54.86 2.72
C THR A 324 5.14 -54.01 2.24
N ILE A 325 4.86 -52.75 1.90
CA ILE A 325 5.86 -51.73 1.62
C ILE A 325 6.19 -51.02 2.92
N ILE A 326 7.42 -51.13 3.41
CA ILE A 326 7.89 -50.42 4.61
C ILE A 326 9.39 -50.15 4.50
N TYR A 327 9.82 -48.97 4.94
CA TYR A 327 11.20 -48.50 4.88
C TYR A 327 11.67 -48.16 6.30
N ASN A 328 12.68 -48.89 6.78
CA ASN A 328 13.25 -48.68 8.11
C ASN A 328 14.77 -48.96 8.10
N PHE A 329 15.45 -48.65 9.20
CA PHE A 329 16.90 -48.87 9.30
C PHE A 329 17.31 -50.34 9.11
N ASN A 330 16.40 -51.30 9.37
CA ASN A 330 16.70 -52.72 9.26
C ASN A 330 16.75 -53.21 7.81
N ASN A 331 16.13 -52.48 6.86
CA ASN A 331 16.09 -52.87 5.45
C ASN A 331 16.82 -51.90 4.51
N ILE A 332 17.55 -50.92 5.06
CA ILE A 332 18.24 -49.86 4.31
C ILE A 332 19.23 -50.39 3.26
N GLY A 333 19.88 -51.53 3.54
CA GLY A 333 20.80 -52.18 2.62
C GLY A 333 20.14 -52.83 1.38
N THR A 334 18.81 -52.89 1.34
CA THR A 334 18.04 -53.48 0.22
C THR A 334 17.36 -52.42 -0.65
N TRP A 335 17.59 -51.14 -0.36
CA TRP A 335 16.95 -50.04 -1.06
C TRP A 335 17.49 -49.91 -2.48
N ASN A 336 16.58 -49.91 -3.44
CA ASN A 336 16.87 -49.62 -4.84
C ASN A 336 16.06 -48.40 -5.25
N ILE A 337 16.70 -47.42 -5.89
CA ILE A 337 16.05 -46.16 -6.31
C ILE A 337 14.82 -46.44 -7.19
N SER A 338 14.90 -47.39 -8.12
CA SER A 338 13.77 -47.73 -8.99
C SER A 338 12.61 -48.33 -8.21
N LYS A 339 12.90 -49.16 -7.20
CA LYS A 339 11.86 -49.73 -6.32
C LYS A 339 11.27 -48.63 -5.43
N PHE A 340 12.11 -47.80 -4.82
CA PHE A 340 11.69 -46.67 -4.00
C PHE A 340 10.75 -45.73 -4.76
N MET A 341 11.04 -45.40 -6.02
CA MET A 341 10.17 -44.54 -6.81
C MET A 341 8.79 -45.16 -7.07
N LYS A 342 8.70 -46.49 -7.27
CA LYS A 342 7.41 -47.19 -7.41
C LYS A 342 6.66 -47.21 -6.08
N ASP A 343 7.34 -47.57 -5.00
CA ASP A 343 6.78 -47.63 -3.66
C ASP A 343 6.29 -46.24 -3.20
N PHE A 344 7.05 -45.18 -3.51
CA PHE A 344 6.68 -43.80 -3.24
C PHE A 344 5.47 -43.34 -4.07
N ASN A 345 5.36 -43.80 -5.32
CA ASN A 345 4.17 -43.53 -6.14
C ASN A 345 2.91 -44.17 -5.52
N GLU A 346 3.01 -45.39 -5.00
CA GLU A 346 1.90 -46.01 -4.25
C GLU A 346 1.59 -45.26 -2.95
N ALA A 347 2.62 -44.79 -2.24
CA ALA A 347 2.44 -43.96 -1.04
C ALA A 347 1.75 -42.61 -1.34
N ILE A 348 2.07 -41.98 -2.48
CA ILE A 348 1.38 -40.78 -2.95
C ILE A 348 -0.08 -41.10 -3.28
N ASN A 349 -0.35 -42.19 -4.01
CA ASN A 349 -1.72 -42.60 -4.33
C ASN A 349 -2.54 -42.78 -3.05
N LEU A 350 -2.00 -43.51 -2.07
CA LEU A 350 -2.62 -43.70 -0.76
C LEU A 350 -2.89 -42.36 -0.07
N SER A 351 -1.89 -41.48 0.01
CA SER A 351 -2.01 -40.16 0.62
C SER A 351 -3.08 -39.29 -0.06
N VAL A 352 -3.13 -39.25 -1.39
CA VAL A 352 -4.16 -38.51 -2.14
C VAL A 352 -5.56 -39.03 -1.79
N GLY A 353 -5.74 -40.36 -1.76
CA GLY A 353 -7.03 -40.96 -1.44
C GLY A 353 -7.48 -40.74 0.01
N MET A 354 -6.54 -40.79 0.96
CA MET A 354 -6.82 -40.49 2.38
C MET A 354 -7.08 -39.00 2.59
N PHE A 355 -6.25 -38.13 2.05
CA PHE A 355 -6.41 -36.67 2.16
C PHE A 355 -7.74 -36.18 1.58
N ALA A 356 -8.15 -36.69 0.42
CA ALA A 356 -9.41 -36.35 -0.22
C ALA A 356 -10.63 -37.11 0.35
N GLY A 357 -10.42 -38.13 1.17
CA GLY A 357 -11.48 -38.97 1.74
C GLY A 357 -12.19 -39.86 0.72
N VAL A 358 -11.56 -40.16 -0.41
CA VAL A 358 -12.13 -40.99 -1.49
C VAL A 358 -11.72 -42.46 -1.40
N GLY A 359 -10.71 -42.77 -0.58
CA GLY A 359 -10.14 -44.12 -0.47
C GLY A 359 -9.30 -44.52 -1.69
N VAL A 360 -8.56 -45.64 -1.58
CA VAL A 360 -7.74 -46.19 -2.66
C VAL A 360 -7.91 -47.70 -2.69
N ASN A 361 -7.90 -48.30 -3.89
CA ASN A 361 -8.08 -49.74 -4.06
C ASN A 361 -6.74 -50.50 -3.97
N ASN A 362 -5.63 -49.93 -4.44
CA ASN A 362 -4.37 -50.67 -4.61
C ASN A 362 -3.67 -51.09 -3.30
N GLY A 363 -3.95 -50.42 -2.18
CA GLY A 363 -3.30 -50.66 -0.91
C GLY A 363 -3.94 -49.91 0.25
N LYS A 364 -3.73 -50.42 1.46
CA LYS A 364 -4.26 -49.85 2.71
C LYS A 364 -3.13 -49.62 3.73
N PRO A 365 -3.30 -48.71 4.69
CA PRO A 365 -2.30 -48.53 5.75
C PRO A 365 -2.20 -49.79 6.62
N THR A 366 -1.02 -50.04 7.19
CA THR A 366 -0.84 -50.99 8.31
C THR A 366 -1.53 -50.46 9.57
N GLU A 367 -1.56 -51.23 10.66
CA GLU A 367 -2.11 -50.80 11.97
C GLU A 367 -1.54 -49.46 12.46
N LEU A 368 -0.21 -49.27 12.37
CA LEU A 368 0.44 -47.99 12.69
C LEU A 368 0.16 -46.92 11.62
N GLY A 369 0.05 -47.33 10.35
CA GLY A 369 -0.32 -46.46 9.25
C GLY A 369 -1.72 -45.87 9.38
N TYR A 370 -2.67 -46.56 10.03
CA TYR A 370 -4.02 -46.04 10.26
C TYR A 370 -4.04 -44.82 11.18
N VAL A 371 -3.11 -44.73 12.14
CA VAL A 371 -2.97 -43.52 12.97
C VAL A 371 -2.57 -42.34 12.09
N VAL A 372 -1.60 -42.53 11.20
CA VAL A 372 -1.16 -41.53 10.21
C VAL A 372 -2.31 -41.14 9.28
N ALA A 373 -3.06 -42.12 8.78
CA ALA A 373 -4.20 -41.89 7.88
C ALA A 373 -5.31 -41.07 8.53
N ASN A 374 -5.65 -41.35 9.80
CA ASN A 374 -6.67 -40.58 10.52
C ASN A 374 -6.27 -39.11 10.68
N PHE A 375 -5.00 -38.83 10.97
CA PHE A 375 -4.49 -37.46 11.03
C PHE A 375 -4.50 -36.78 9.66
N GLU A 376 -4.13 -37.48 8.60
CA GLU A 376 -4.16 -36.95 7.24
C GLU A 376 -5.59 -36.60 6.81
N MET A 377 -6.54 -37.51 7.00
CA MET A 377 -7.95 -37.31 6.68
C MET A 377 -8.53 -36.09 7.40
N LEU A 378 -8.27 -35.96 8.71
CA LEU A 378 -8.72 -34.80 9.48
C LEU A 378 -8.12 -33.50 8.94
N THR A 379 -6.81 -33.52 8.64
CA THR A 379 -6.11 -32.37 8.06
C THR A 379 -6.68 -32.00 6.68
N GLY A 380 -6.98 -32.99 5.85
CA GLY A 380 -7.58 -32.82 4.54
C GLY A 380 -8.96 -32.17 4.60
N VAL A 381 -9.85 -32.66 5.47
CA VAL A 381 -11.18 -32.07 5.70
C VAL A 381 -11.07 -30.60 6.13
N VAL A 382 -10.19 -30.30 7.09
CA VAL A 382 -9.97 -28.92 7.55
C VAL A 382 -9.44 -28.04 6.42
N LEU A 383 -8.43 -28.49 5.67
CA LEU A 383 -7.83 -27.69 4.61
C LEU A 383 -8.76 -27.48 3.41
N MET A 384 -9.60 -28.48 3.07
CA MET A 384 -10.67 -28.31 2.09
C MET A 384 -11.66 -27.23 2.52
N GLY A 385 -12.07 -27.22 3.79
CA GLY A 385 -12.93 -26.18 4.36
C GLY A 385 -12.28 -24.79 4.31
N VAL A 386 -11.02 -24.68 4.70
CA VAL A 386 -10.24 -23.42 4.61
C VAL A 386 -10.09 -22.97 3.16
N GLY A 387 -9.82 -23.89 2.23
CA GLY A 387 -9.67 -23.62 0.81
C GLY A 387 -10.95 -23.09 0.18
N LEU A 388 -12.08 -23.76 0.46
CA LEU A 388 -13.39 -23.30 0.02
C LEU A 388 -13.72 -21.92 0.60
N GLY A 389 -13.51 -21.72 1.91
CA GLY A 389 -13.73 -20.44 2.57
C GLY A 389 -12.88 -19.31 1.97
N THR A 390 -11.62 -19.60 1.63
CA THR A 390 -10.70 -18.65 0.99
C THR A 390 -11.13 -18.30 -0.43
N LEU A 391 -11.56 -19.30 -1.22
CA LEU A 391 -12.09 -19.09 -2.56
C LEU A 391 -13.38 -18.27 -2.54
N VAL A 392 -14.32 -18.63 -1.67
CA VAL A 392 -15.59 -17.91 -1.51
C VAL A 392 -15.34 -16.48 -1.08
N ARG A 393 -14.48 -16.26 -0.08
CA ARG A 393 -14.09 -14.91 0.35
C ARG A 393 -13.51 -14.09 -0.79
N LYS A 394 -12.75 -14.70 -1.70
CA LYS A 394 -12.12 -14.02 -2.84
C LYS A 394 -13.02 -13.92 -4.09
N ALA A 395 -14.15 -14.63 -4.13
CA ALA A 395 -15.10 -14.59 -5.23
C ALA A 395 -16.30 -13.68 -4.93
N ILE A 396 -16.73 -13.62 -3.67
CA ILE A 396 -17.82 -12.74 -3.21
C ILE A 396 -17.32 -11.30 -3.04
N ARG A 397 -16.05 -11.14 -2.64
CA ARG A 397 -15.35 -9.86 -2.62
C ARG A 397 -14.67 -9.66 -3.96
#